data_AF-A0A6G0PBQ3-F1
#
_entry.id   AF-A0A6G0PBQ3-F1
#
_cell.length_a   1.000
_cell.length_b   1.000
_cell.length_c   1.000
_cell.angle_alpha   90.00
_cell.angle_beta   90.00
_cell.angle_gamma   90.00
#
_symmetry.space_group_name_H-M   'P 1'
#
loop_
_entity.id
_entity.type
_entity.pdbx_description
1 polymer ?
#
loop_
_entity_poly.entity_id
_entity_poly.type
_entity_poly.pdbx_seq_one_letter_code
_entity_poly.pdbx_strand_id
1 'polypeptide(L)'
;MPSTAVRFGPFDYPIIHVWRLNSATSAPSSSESAEFAGLKGTQVVSGARVWPYQYDTLSVGFRGAINLLNVTELPGYLLYQPREGEPKKDAESLIDLTTTFIMLDAFMTAARRKLRPLGNESAVLRYATKHNWVDRIHHYVVRFASTNPAWRLHSLHIPHITSSTQSLAICSNAVATKRPPPLRPRFCNHPGIWKVDHPLNASLPAVRLWDHIDVRFQALRQLYPDLVLDVVLLSSQRLSATTGVLQSTYYNYEALEVVVLTRGRRCVDTDTATNSSSEQPTASTCTTFFIDDYRYESDRVQTNLVDWYATIALLRGGAQAYVWVRLLLLVHGAYVVAVAGKRTSESLLTTTMLILVKIPFEVVVYSSLLPVTGYVIALLLDSSFMDIFLDSFWATVGGSINIGLVSFLRSTAVQMRNVWLLSLLVSLAVFGVRRSRDYWGDGIPAVRGLAICFTSTLTVFGPYKKTTWRDTNITDLFEIADEGQVMDIIRSNPVGHYNISNYFFDDSAVMLMFCINAVVWLAVAFNIVRYLASQTSRLDSDSKGLILSSTPVMPCGAHRLWIEIGFPADIGWRHET
;
A
#
# COMPACT_ATOMS: atom_id res chain seq x y z
N MET A 1 15.33 -20.14 7.94
CA MET A 1 14.84 -19.74 6.60
C MET A 1 13.84 -18.60 6.79
N PRO A 2 13.84 -17.53 5.97
CA PRO A 2 12.83 -16.49 6.06
C PRO A 2 11.42 -17.08 6.07
N SER A 3 10.59 -16.64 7.02
CA SER A 3 9.17 -16.97 6.98
C SER A 3 8.55 -16.20 5.81
N THR A 4 7.90 -16.92 4.88
CA THR A 4 7.10 -16.34 3.81
C THR A 4 5.63 -16.44 4.19
N ALA A 5 4.89 -15.34 4.10
CA ALA A 5 3.46 -15.29 4.38
C ALA A 5 2.72 -14.57 3.25
N VAL A 6 1.46 -14.97 3.02
CA VAL A 6 0.53 -14.21 2.18
C VAL A 6 -0.02 -13.06 3.01
N ARG A 7 0.12 -11.84 2.50
CA ARG A 7 -0.28 -10.60 3.18
C ARG A 7 -1.64 -10.11 2.71
N PHE A 8 -1.94 -10.29 1.43
CA PHE A 8 -3.17 -9.87 0.79
C PHE A 8 -3.57 -10.90 -0.27
N GLY A 9 -4.86 -11.17 -0.38
CA GLY A 9 -5.37 -12.26 -1.18
C GLY A 9 -5.04 -13.65 -0.59
N PRO A 10 -5.01 -14.70 -1.41
CA PRO A 10 -5.22 -14.67 -2.85
C PRO A 10 -6.68 -14.29 -3.19
N PHE A 11 -6.86 -13.29 -4.03
CA PHE A 11 -8.17 -12.89 -4.55
C PHE A 11 -8.30 -13.26 -6.00
N ASP A 12 -9.52 -13.60 -6.37
CA ASP A 12 -9.93 -13.83 -7.73
C ASP A 12 -11.33 -13.25 -7.91
N TYR A 13 -11.58 -12.57 -9.02
CA TYR A 13 -12.88 -11.96 -9.22
C TYR A 13 -13.14 -11.62 -10.69
N PRO A 14 -14.40 -11.76 -11.15
CA PRO A 14 -14.81 -11.32 -12.47
C PRO A 14 -14.97 -9.80 -12.51
N ILE A 15 -14.40 -9.15 -13.53
CA ILE A 15 -14.66 -7.74 -13.81
C ILE A 15 -15.93 -7.60 -14.61
N ILE A 16 -15.96 -8.21 -15.79
CA ILE A 16 -17.11 -8.17 -16.68
C ILE A 16 -17.04 -9.30 -17.71
N HIS A 17 -18.20 -9.85 -18.04
CA HIS A 17 -18.42 -10.72 -19.17
C HIS A 17 -19.42 -10.02 -20.11
N VAL A 18 -18.99 -9.66 -21.31
CA VAL A 18 -19.81 -8.92 -22.29
C VAL A 18 -20.02 -9.77 -23.53
N TRP A 19 -21.25 -9.88 -24.01
CA TRP A 19 -21.58 -10.60 -25.24
C TRP A 19 -22.55 -9.82 -26.12
N ARG A 20 -22.55 -10.15 -27.41
CA ARG A 20 -23.42 -9.54 -28.43
C ARG A 20 -24.77 -10.27 -28.52
N LEU A 21 -25.88 -9.53 -28.51
CA LEU A 21 -27.24 -10.09 -28.58
C LEU A 21 -27.64 -10.54 -30.00
N ASN A 22 -27.32 -9.76 -31.05
CA ASN A 22 -27.93 -9.92 -32.38
C ASN A 22 -27.10 -10.73 -33.42
N SER A 23 -26.21 -11.62 -33.01
CA SER A 23 -25.33 -12.32 -33.97
C SER A 23 -25.95 -13.54 -34.69
N ALA A 24 -27.25 -13.79 -34.53
CA ALA A 24 -27.83 -15.08 -34.87
C ALA A 24 -27.96 -15.37 -36.37
N THR A 25 -27.94 -14.39 -37.29
CA THR A 25 -28.27 -14.73 -38.70
C THR A 25 -27.73 -13.85 -39.83
N SER A 26 -27.06 -12.72 -39.60
CA SER A 26 -26.55 -11.90 -40.72
C SER A 26 -25.42 -10.98 -40.30
N ALA A 27 -24.44 -10.80 -41.19
CA ALA A 27 -23.44 -9.76 -41.05
C ALA A 27 -24.15 -8.41 -40.84
N PRO A 28 -23.73 -7.59 -39.87
CA PRO A 28 -24.41 -6.33 -39.59
C PRO A 28 -24.39 -5.45 -40.85
N SER A 29 -25.56 -5.05 -41.32
CA SER A 29 -25.68 -3.84 -42.14
C SER A 29 -25.12 -2.68 -41.31
N SER A 30 -24.41 -1.76 -41.95
CA SER A 30 -23.61 -0.70 -41.32
C SER A 30 -24.39 0.34 -40.49
N SER A 31 -25.64 0.06 -40.13
CA SER A 31 -26.59 1.00 -39.49
C SER A 31 -27.30 0.45 -38.24
N GLU A 32 -27.16 -0.83 -37.88
CA GLU A 32 -27.68 -1.33 -36.60
C GLU A 32 -26.60 -1.31 -35.52
N SER A 33 -26.79 -0.48 -34.50
CA SER A 33 -25.93 -0.49 -33.30
C SER A 33 -26.03 -1.86 -32.64
N ALA A 34 -24.93 -2.61 -32.63
CA ALA A 34 -24.88 -3.91 -31.98
C ALA A 34 -25.25 -3.77 -30.49
N GLU A 35 -26.31 -4.45 -30.06
CA GLU A 35 -26.72 -4.45 -28.67
C GLU A 35 -25.86 -5.44 -27.86
N PHE A 36 -25.40 -4.99 -26.70
CA PHE A 36 -24.52 -5.75 -25.81
C PHE A 36 -25.19 -5.98 -24.46
N ALA A 37 -25.01 -7.19 -23.92
CA ALA A 37 -25.38 -7.53 -22.55
C ALA A 37 -24.12 -7.84 -21.73
N GLY A 38 -24.18 -7.53 -20.44
CA GLY A 38 -23.05 -7.63 -19.52
C GLY A 38 -23.40 -8.35 -18.22
N LEU A 39 -22.46 -9.16 -17.73
CA LEU A 39 -22.52 -9.81 -16.41
C LEU A 39 -21.26 -9.47 -15.60
N LYS A 40 -21.44 -9.29 -14.30
CA LYS A 40 -20.36 -9.30 -13.30
C LYS A 40 -20.58 -10.50 -12.39
N GLY A 41 -19.84 -11.58 -12.64
CA GLY A 41 -20.13 -12.88 -12.03
C GLY A 41 -21.51 -13.36 -12.47
N THR A 42 -22.47 -13.39 -11.55
CA THR A 42 -23.87 -13.76 -11.83
C THR A 42 -24.83 -12.57 -11.95
N GLN A 43 -24.36 -11.34 -11.69
CA GLN A 43 -25.21 -10.15 -11.68
C GLN A 43 -25.21 -9.45 -13.04
N VAL A 44 -26.40 -9.14 -13.56
CA VAL A 44 -26.55 -8.35 -14.80
C VAL A 44 -26.12 -6.92 -14.55
N VAL A 45 -25.30 -6.37 -15.45
CA VAL A 45 -24.77 -5.02 -15.36
C VAL A 45 -25.01 -4.25 -16.66
N SER A 46 -25.30 -2.96 -16.54
CA SER A 46 -25.50 -2.04 -17.67
C SER A 46 -24.21 -1.39 -18.17
N GLY A 47 -23.08 -1.62 -17.49
CA GLY A 47 -21.79 -1.01 -17.83
C GLY A 47 -20.67 -1.53 -16.96
N ALA A 48 -19.43 -1.32 -17.41
CA ALA A 48 -18.23 -1.69 -16.66
C ALA A 48 -17.79 -0.55 -15.74
N ARG A 49 -17.29 -0.85 -14.54
CA ARG A 49 -16.75 0.19 -13.65
C ARG A 49 -15.44 0.75 -14.23
N VAL A 50 -15.19 2.05 -14.03
CA VAL A 50 -13.91 2.69 -14.42
C VAL A 50 -12.74 2.20 -13.57
N TRP A 51 -12.96 1.92 -12.28
CA TRP A 51 -11.93 1.44 -11.34
C TRP A 51 -10.91 0.43 -11.93
N PRO A 52 -11.34 -0.76 -12.43
CA PRO A 52 -10.42 -1.78 -12.96
C PRO A 52 -9.59 -1.32 -14.17
N TYR A 53 -10.01 -0.29 -14.90
CA TYR A 53 -9.32 0.12 -16.13
C TYR A 53 -8.46 1.38 -15.95
N GLN A 54 -8.59 2.11 -14.84
CA GLN A 54 -7.85 3.35 -14.60
C GLN A 54 -7.17 3.43 -13.24
N TYR A 55 -7.86 3.05 -12.16
CA TYR A 55 -7.44 3.36 -10.79
C TYR A 55 -6.83 2.15 -10.06
N ASP A 56 -7.21 0.95 -10.52
CA ASP A 56 -6.73 -0.31 -9.99
C ASP A 56 -5.26 -0.57 -10.34
N THR A 57 -4.52 -1.30 -9.51
CA THR A 57 -3.12 -1.62 -9.79
C THR A 57 -2.96 -2.53 -11.00
N LEU A 58 -3.91 -3.43 -11.22
CA LEU A 58 -3.94 -4.31 -12.39
C LEU A 58 -4.15 -3.53 -13.70
N SER A 59 -4.72 -2.32 -13.63
CA SER A 59 -4.85 -1.45 -14.80
C SER A 59 -3.50 -0.91 -15.30
N VAL A 60 -2.47 -0.85 -14.43
CA VAL A 60 -1.18 -0.24 -14.78
C VAL A 60 -0.49 -1.04 -15.88
N GLY A 61 -0.42 -2.37 -15.74
CA GLY A 61 0.11 -3.21 -16.80
C GLY A 61 -0.74 -3.11 -18.06
N PHE A 62 -2.06 -3.24 -17.92
CA PHE A 62 -2.98 -3.20 -19.06
C PHE A 62 -2.82 -1.93 -19.91
N ARG A 63 -2.77 -0.76 -19.27
CA ARG A 63 -2.55 0.52 -19.96
C ARG A 63 -1.14 0.67 -20.53
N GLY A 64 -0.13 0.15 -19.84
CA GLY A 64 1.23 0.09 -20.36
C GLY A 64 1.31 -0.71 -21.67
N ALA A 65 0.66 -1.88 -21.72
CA ALA A 65 0.57 -2.68 -22.94
C ALA A 65 -0.21 -1.96 -24.06
N ILE A 66 -1.31 -1.27 -23.74
CA ILE A 66 -2.08 -0.48 -24.72
C ILE A 66 -1.22 0.60 -25.36
N ASN A 67 -0.42 1.32 -24.58
CA ASN A 67 0.50 2.34 -25.09
C ASN A 67 1.59 1.72 -26.00
N LEU A 68 2.17 0.59 -25.61
CA LEU A 68 3.19 -0.10 -26.43
C LEU A 68 2.63 -0.69 -27.73
N LEU A 69 1.38 -1.17 -27.70
CA LEU A 69 0.70 -1.76 -28.84
C LEU A 69 -0.01 -0.73 -29.73
N ASN A 70 0.00 0.55 -29.32
CA ASN A 70 -0.65 1.67 -29.99
C ASN A 70 -2.14 1.41 -30.28
N VAL A 71 -2.90 1.02 -29.25
CA VAL A 71 -4.34 0.75 -29.34
C VAL A 71 -5.11 2.05 -29.14
N THR A 72 -5.89 2.48 -30.14
CA THR A 72 -6.52 3.82 -30.19
C THR A 72 -7.96 3.86 -29.67
N GLU A 73 -8.57 2.69 -29.56
CA GLU A 73 -9.95 2.42 -29.17
C GLU A 73 -10.19 2.58 -27.67
N LEU A 74 -9.12 2.66 -26.88
CA LEU A 74 -9.23 2.96 -25.46
C LEU A 74 -9.50 4.47 -25.27
N PRO A 75 -10.55 4.86 -24.52
CA PRO A 75 -10.79 6.25 -24.19
C PRO A 75 -9.61 6.93 -23.49
N GLY A 76 -9.32 8.19 -23.84
CA GLY A 76 -8.14 8.91 -23.36
C GLY A 76 -8.15 9.13 -21.84
N TYR A 77 -9.33 9.37 -21.27
CA TYR A 77 -9.49 9.52 -19.82
C TYR A 77 -9.01 8.30 -19.01
N LEU A 78 -9.12 7.07 -19.54
CA LEU A 78 -8.61 5.86 -18.87
C LEU A 78 -7.08 5.84 -18.81
N LEU A 79 -6.41 6.51 -19.74
CA LEU A 79 -4.95 6.66 -19.80
C LEU A 79 -4.44 7.87 -19.01
N TYR A 80 -5.29 8.56 -18.24
CA TYR A 80 -4.98 9.88 -17.65
C TYR A 80 -4.59 10.95 -18.70
N GLN A 81 -5.02 10.77 -19.94
CA GLN A 81 -4.81 11.70 -21.06
C GLN A 81 -6.16 12.03 -21.71
N PRO A 82 -7.07 12.74 -21.00
CA PRO A 82 -8.41 13.01 -21.53
C PRO A 82 -8.32 13.83 -22.82
N ARG A 83 -9.06 13.41 -23.85
CA ARG A 83 -9.20 14.18 -25.09
C ARG A 83 -10.14 15.37 -24.87
N GLU A 84 -10.05 16.39 -25.72
CA GLU A 84 -10.95 17.54 -25.65
C GLU A 84 -12.41 17.08 -25.74
N GLY A 85 -13.23 17.48 -24.76
CA GLY A 85 -14.65 17.10 -24.65
C GLY A 85 -14.93 15.79 -23.91
N GLU A 86 -13.92 15.02 -23.49
CA GLU A 86 -14.16 13.81 -22.67
C GLU A 86 -14.49 14.19 -21.21
N PRO A 87 -15.57 13.62 -20.62
CA PRO A 87 -15.90 13.87 -19.23
C PRO A 87 -14.88 13.20 -18.30
N LYS A 88 -14.45 13.92 -17.26
CA LYS A 88 -13.65 13.32 -16.19
C LYS A 88 -14.52 12.31 -15.44
N LYS A 89 -14.17 11.03 -15.51
CA LYS A 89 -14.88 9.96 -14.83
C LYS A 89 -14.22 9.62 -13.49
N ASP A 90 -15.05 9.54 -12.46
CA ASP A 90 -14.63 9.10 -11.13
C ASP A 90 -14.53 7.56 -11.06
N ALA A 91 -13.89 7.05 -10.01
CA ALA A 91 -13.73 5.61 -9.75
C ALA A 91 -15.05 4.80 -9.82
N GLU A 92 -16.16 5.39 -9.36
CA GLU A 92 -17.49 4.76 -9.32
C GLU A 92 -18.27 4.92 -10.64
N SER A 93 -17.75 5.69 -11.59
CA SER A 93 -18.41 5.91 -12.88
C SER A 93 -18.45 4.62 -13.71
N LEU A 94 -19.44 4.54 -14.58
CA LEU A 94 -19.62 3.42 -15.51
C LEU A 94 -19.14 3.78 -16.92
N ILE A 95 -18.58 2.79 -17.59
CA ILE A 95 -18.23 2.75 -19.00
C ILE A 95 -19.33 1.95 -19.69
N ASP A 96 -19.80 2.45 -20.83
CA ASP A 96 -20.79 1.73 -21.63
C ASP A 96 -20.26 0.36 -22.07
N LEU A 97 -21.17 -0.61 -22.20
CA LEU A 97 -20.82 -1.98 -22.59
C LEU A 97 -20.21 -2.03 -23.99
N THR A 98 -20.72 -1.21 -24.92
CA THR A 98 -20.18 -1.11 -26.29
C THR A 98 -18.74 -0.65 -26.28
N THR A 99 -18.45 0.41 -25.52
CA THR A 99 -17.09 0.95 -25.38
C THR A 99 -16.16 -0.09 -24.73
N THR A 100 -16.65 -0.79 -23.71
CA THR A 100 -15.89 -1.86 -23.03
C THR A 100 -15.58 -3.03 -23.94
N PHE A 101 -16.55 -3.46 -24.74
CA PHE A 101 -16.36 -4.53 -25.70
C PHE A 101 -15.32 -4.15 -26.76
N ILE A 102 -15.47 -2.97 -27.38
CA ILE A 102 -14.58 -2.49 -28.44
C ILE A 102 -13.14 -2.33 -27.93
N MET A 103 -12.95 -1.71 -26.75
CA MET A 103 -11.60 -1.49 -26.21
C MET A 103 -10.85 -2.81 -25.94
N LEU A 104 -11.55 -3.80 -25.38
CA LEU A 104 -10.95 -5.09 -25.02
C LEU A 104 -10.69 -5.93 -26.28
N ASP A 105 -11.60 -5.89 -27.26
CA ASP A 105 -11.44 -6.60 -28.53
C ASP A 105 -10.24 -6.06 -29.33
N ALA A 106 -10.12 -4.74 -29.40
CA ALA A 106 -9.02 -4.06 -30.07
C ALA A 106 -7.67 -4.40 -29.41
N PHE A 107 -7.62 -4.36 -28.08
CA PHE A 107 -6.43 -4.76 -27.32
C PHE A 107 -6.02 -6.21 -27.60
N MET A 108 -6.96 -7.16 -27.53
CA MET A 108 -6.66 -8.57 -27.77
C MET A 108 -6.21 -8.82 -29.21
N THR A 109 -6.78 -8.09 -30.18
CA THR A 109 -6.38 -8.13 -31.58
C THR A 109 -4.96 -7.59 -31.78
N ALA A 110 -4.63 -6.45 -31.19
CA ALA A 110 -3.30 -5.86 -31.25
C ALA A 110 -2.24 -6.75 -30.58
N ALA A 111 -2.56 -7.32 -29.42
CA ALA A 111 -1.70 -8.26 -28.71
C ALA A 111 -1.41 -9.50 -29.56
N ARG A 112 -2.45 -10.10 -30.17
CA ARG A 112 -2.30 -11.28 -31.04
C ARG A 112 -1.45 -10.98 -32.27
N ARG A 113 -1.68 -9.84 -32.91
CA ARG A 113 -0.89 -9.40 -34.08
C ARG A 113 0.59 -9.23 -33.74
N LYS A 114 0.92 -8.65 -32.58
CA LYS A 114 2.31 -8.44 -32.14
C LYS A 114 2.99 -9.74 -31.73
N LEU A 115 2.30 -10.60 -30.98
CA LEU A 115 2.90 -11.78 -30.34
C LEU A 115 2.82 -13.06 -31.18
N ARG A 116 1.97 -13.10 -32.23
CA ARG A 116 1.87 -14.21 -33.19
C ARG A 116 1.75 -13.71 -34.64
N PRO A 117 2.79 -13.07 -35.19
CA PRO A 117 2.74 -12.55 -36.55
C PRO A 117 2.70 -13.65 -37.63
N LEU A 118 3.27 -14.84 -37.37
CA LEU A 118 3.34 -15.99 -38.33
C LEU A 118 2.80 -17.32 -37.75
N GLY A 119 1.89 -17.26 -36.78
CA GLY A 119 1.13 -18.42 -36.30
C GLY A 119 1.87 -19.42 -35.38
N ASN A 120 3.18 -19.60 -35.54
CA ASN A 120 3.92 -20.70 -34.89
C ASN A 120 4.92 -20.28 -33.79
N GLU A 121 5.33 -19.02 -33.72
CA GLU A 121 6.21 -18.53 -32.64
C GLU A 121 5.40 -17.72 -31.63
N SER A 122 5.39 -18.17 -30.37
CA SER A 122 4.84 -17.40 -29.26
C SER A 122 5.91 -16.43 -28.76
N ALA A 123 5.89 -15.21 -29.26
CA ALA A 123 6.66 -14.13 -28.65
C ALA A 123 6.02 -13.73 -27.31
N VAL A 124 6.83 -13.21 -26.39
CA VAL A 124 6.38 -12.64 -25.12
C VAL A 124 6.75 -11.16 -25.17
N LEU A 125 5.82 -10.26 -24.78
CA LEU A 125 6.16 -8.85 -24.64
C LEU A 125 6.40 -8.55 -23.17
N ARG A 126 7.62 -8.10 -22.86
CA ARG A 126 8.03 -7.71 -21.50
C ARG A 126 8.26 -6.21 -21.45
N TYR A 127 7.80 -5.57 -20.39
CA TYR A 127 7.95 -4.13 -20.24
C TYR A 127 7.91 -3.73 -18.78
N ALA A 128 8.49 -2.57 -18.48
CA ALA A 128 8.41 -1.95 -17.18
C ALA A 128 7.56 -0.68 -17.25
N THR A 129 6.82 -0.41 -16.19
CA THR A 129 6.16 0.88 -15.98
C THR A 129 6.65 1.49 -14.67
N LYS A 130 6.89 2.80 -14.71
CA LYS A 130 6.90 3.64 -13.52
C LYS A 130 5.57 4.37 -13.46
N HIS A 131 4.91 4.33 -12.32
CA HIS A 131 3.63 4.99 -12.12
C HIS A 131 3.61 5.73 -10.79
N ASN A 132 2.82 6.78 -10.70
CA ASN A 132 2.53 7.43 -9.43
C ASN A 132 1.70 6.49 -8.54
N TRP A 133 1.84 6.62 -7.22
CA TRP A 133 1.02 5.91 -6.25
C TRP A 133 0.41 6.89 -5.24
N VAL A 134 -0.83 7.30 -5.49
CA VAL A 134 -1.63 8.05 -4.51
C VAL A 134 -2.85 7.22 -4.15
N ASP A 135 -3.12 7.06 -2.85
CA ASP A 135 -4.24 6.25 -2.36
C ASP A 135 -4.80 6.77 -1.03
N ARG A 136 -3.89 7.26 -0.19
CA ARG A 136 -4.15 7.65 1.20
C ARG A 136 -3.98 9.15 1.40
N ILE A 137 -4.53 9.68 2.48
CA ILE A 137 -4.42 11.12 2.84
C ILE A 137 -2.96 11.57 2.83
N HIS A 138 -2.05 10.82 3.45
CA HIS A 138 -0.64 11.25 3.52
C HIS A 138 -0.02 11.36 2.12
N HIS A 139 -0.23 10.40 1.21
CA HIS A 139 0.25 10.52 -0.17
C HIS A 139 -0.29 11.79 -0.84
N TYR A 140 -1.57 12.10 -0.64
CA TYR A 140 -2.21 13.26 -1.24
C TYR A 140 -1.71 14.57 -0.65
N VAL A 141 -1.59 14.65 0.69
CA VAL A 141 -1.21 15.86 1.39
C VAL A 141 0.26 16.19 1.15
N VAL A 142 1.15 15.20 1.10
CA VAL A 142 2.60 15.45 0.91
C VAL A 142 3.04 15.48 -0.56
N ARG A 143 2.11 15.31 -1.51
CA ARG A 143 2.40 15.32 -2.95
C ARG A 143 3.11 16.58 -3.46
N PHE A 144 2.98 17.70 -2.74
CA PHE A 144 3.65 18.96 -3.09
C PHE A 144 5.16 18.91 -2.77
N ALA A 145 5.57 18.04 -1.84
CA ALA A 145 6.95 17.91 -1.38
C ALA A 145 7.63 16.64 -1.89
N SER A 146 6.89 15.54 -2.02
CA SER A 146 7.43 14.26 -2.50
C SER A 146 6.39 13.52 -3.35
N THR A 147 6.84 12.94 -4.46
CA THR A 147 6.06 11.94 -5.22
C THR A 147 6.40 10.55 -4.69
N ASN A 148 5.44 9.61 -4.77
CA ASN A 148 5.66 8.20 -4.42
C ASN A 148 5.54 7.37 -5.71
N PRO A 149 6.57 7.37 -6.58
CA PRO A 149 6.56 6.56 -7.79
C PRO A 149 6.87 5.09 -7.46
N ALA A 150 6.21 4.17 -8.16
CA ALA A 150 6.46 2.75 -8.04
C ALA A 150 6.78 2.13 -9.41
N TRP A 151 7.83 1.31 -9.44
CA TRP A 151 8.16 0.44 -10.57
C TRP A 151 7.35 -0.85 -10.52
N ARG A 152 6.84 -1.26 -11.69
CA ARG A 152 6.18 -2.54 -11.93
C ARG A 152 6.70 -3.17 -13.20
N LEU A 153 6.72 -4.49 -13.20
CA LEU A 153 7.25 -5.31 -14.26
C LEU A 153 6.14 -6.17 -14.81
N HIS A 154 6.01 -6.16 -16.12
CA HIS A 154 4.88 -6.76 -16.80
C HIS A 154 5.35 -7.74 -17.86
N SER A 155 4.53 -8.74 -18.09
CA SER A 155 4.70 -9.69 -19.18
C SER A 155 3.35 -10.04 -19.79
N LEU A 156 3.26 -9.88 -21.10
CA LEU A 156 2.08 -10.17 -21.90
C LEU A 156 2.30 -11.48 -22.66
N HIS A 157 1.37 -12.41 -22.50
CA HIS A 157 1.44 -13.77 -23.01
C HIS A 157 0.17 -14.13 -23.78
N ILE A 158 0.33 -14.93 -24.83
CA ILE A 158 -0.77 -15.58 -25.54
C ILE A 158 -0.55 -17.08 -25.44
N PRO A 159 -1.22 -17.75 -24.48
CA PRO A 159 -1.06 -19.19 -24.27
C PRO A 159 -1.31 -19.99 -25.54
N HIS A 160 -0.50 -21.02 -25.78
CA HIS A 160 -0.69 -21.92 -26.91
C HIS A 160 -1.78 -22.92 -26.55
N ILE A 161 -2.87 -22.90 -27.32
CA ILE A 161 -3.99 -23.83 -27.15
C ILE A 161 -3.72 -25.01 -28.07
N THR A 162 -3.24 -26.11 -27.51
CA THR A 162 -3.04 -27.35 -28.25
C THR A 162 -4.37 -28.04 -28.50
N SER A 163 -4.62 -28.43 -29.76
CA SER A 163 -5.84 -29.15 -30.16
C SER A 163 -6.01 -30.49 -29.44
N SER A 164 -4.90 -31.13 -29.03
CA SER A 164 -4.88 -32.46 -28.42
C SER A 164 -5.24 -32.47 -26.92
N THR A 165 -4.67 -31.57 -26.12
CA THR A 165 -4.89 -31.53 -24.66
C THR A 165 -5.99 -30.57 -24.25
N GLN A 166 -6.40 -29.65 -25.15
CA GLN A 166 -7.41 -28.62 -24.90
C GLN A 166 -7.15 -27.77 -23.63
N SER A 167 -5.89 -27.71 -23.20
CA SER A 167 -5.43 -26.97 -22.03
C SER A 167 -4.56 -25.80 -22.46
N LEU A 168 -4.58 -24.71 -21.69
CA LEU A 168 -3.74 -23.53 -21.91
C LEU A 168 -2.26 -23.77 -21.59
N ALA A 169 -1.94 -24.83 -20.83
CA ALA A 169 -0.58 -25.26 -20.51
C ALA A 169 0.37 -24.14 -20.02
N ILE A 170 -0.17 -23.10 -19.37
CA ILE A 170 0.48 -21.80 -19.09
C ILE A 170 1.80 -21.94 -18.33
N CYS A 171 1.83 -22.79 -17.32
CA CYS A 171 3.00 -23.04 -16.48
C CYS A 171 3.63 -24.43 -16.74
N SER A 172 3.26 -25.09 -17.84
CA SER A 172 3.80 -26.41 -18.15
C SER A 172 5.30 -26.33 -18.45
N ASN A 173 6.08 -27.23 -17.87
CA ASN A 173 7.48 -27.39 -18.28
C ASN A 173 7.45 -28.12 -19.62
N ALA A 174 7.70 -27.42 -20.73
CA ALA A 174 7.96 -28.08 -21.99
C ALA A 174 9.25 -28.91 -21.84
N VAL A 175 9.09 -30.18 -21.47
CA VAL A 175 10.17 -31.15 -21.37
C VAL A 175 10.73 -31.34 -22.79
N ALA A 176 12.05 -31.14 -22.93
CA ALA A 176 12.87 -31.68 -24.01
C ALA A 176 12.58 -31.21 -25.45
N THR A 177 12.80 -29.92 -25.74
CA THR A 177 13.24 -29.53 -27.10
C THR A 177 14.52 -28.70 -27.01
N LYS A 178 15.41 -28.81 -28.01
CA LYS A 178 16.71 -28.09 -28.09
C LYS A 178 16.61 -26.55 -28.13
N ARG A 179 15.41 -25.99 -27.96
CA ARG A 179 15.15 -24.55 -27.95
C ARG A 179 15.09 -24.06 -26.50
N PRO A 180 15.55 -22.83 -26.21
CA PRO A 180 15.34 -22.23 -24.89
C PRO A 180 13.84 -22.27 -24.57
N PRO A 181 13.44 -22.67 -23.34
CA PRO A 181 12.03 -22.74 -22.98
C PRO A 181 11.39 -21.35 -23.15
N PRO A 182 10.16 -21.27 -23.67
CA PRO A 182 9.45 -20.00 -23.78
C PRO A 182 9.36 -19.34 -22.40
N LEU A 183 9.57 -18.03 -22.35
CA LEU A 183 9.50 -17.24 -21.13
C LEU A 183 8.12 -17.41 -20.49
N ARG A 184 8.07 -17.99 -19.28
CA ARG A 184 6.82 -18.25 -18.55
C ARG A 184 6.40 -17.07 -17.68
N PRO A 185 5.09 -16.90 -17.39
CA PRO A 185 4.62 -15.93 -16.41
C PRO A 185 5.27 -16.13 -15.04
N ARG A 186 5.54 -15.03 -14.32
CA ARG A 186 6.28 -15.08 -13.04
C ARG A 186 5.55 -15.84 -11.94
N PHE A 187 4.22 -15.79 -11.93
CA PHE A 187 3.43 -16.53 -10.94
C PHE A 187 3.65 -18.06 -11.02
N CYS A 188 4.10 -18.59 -12.16
CA CYS A 188 4.45 -20.01 -12.31
C CYS A 188 5.64 -20.45 -11.44
N ASN A 189 6.47 -19.51 -10.96
CA ASN A 189 7.58 -19.82 -10.06
C ASN A 189 7.11 -20.09 -8.62
N HIS A 190 5.85 -19.82 -8.30
CA HIS A 190 5.30 -19.93 -6.93
C HIS A 190 4.11 -20.89 -6.85
N PRO A 191 4.30 -22.17 -7.27
CA PRO A 191 3.20 -23.06 -7.56
C PRO A 191 2.37 -23.52 -6.36
N GLY A 192 2.98 -23.63 -5.18
CA GLY A 192 2.32 -24.16 -3.98
C GLY A 192 1.64 -23.10 -3.10
N ILE A 193 1.95 -21.82 -3.31
CA ILE A 193 1.61 -20.74 -2.38
C ILE A 193 0.39 -19.96 -2.85
N TRP A 194 0.13 -19.89 -4.17
CA TRP A 194 -1.04 -19.22 -4.72
C TRP A 194 -2.13 -20.22 -5.08
N LYS A 195 -2.99 -20.51 -4.10
CA LYS A 195 -4.17 -21.33 -4.28
C LYS A 195 -5.42 -20.47 -4.19
N VAL A 196 -6.37 -20.70 -5.07
CA VAL A 196 -7.62 -19.96 -5.17
C VAL A 196 -8.77 -20.94 -4.98
N ASP A 197 -9.90 -20.46 -4.47
CA ASP A 197 -11.10 -21.28 -4.34
C ASP A 197 -11.51 -21.87 -5.70
N HIS A 198 -12.08 -23.07 -5.66
CA HIS A 198 -12.35 -23.79 -6.89
C HIS A 198 -13.47 -23.10 -7.70
N PRO A 199 -13.27 -22.78 -9.00
CA PRO A 199 -14.15 -21.90 -9.76
C PRO A 199 -15.58 -22.42 -9.94
N LEU A 200 -15.74 -23.76 -9.97
CA LEU A 200 -17.06 -24.40 -10.11
C LEU A 200 -17.82 -24.51 -8.79
N ASN A 201 -17.12 -24.65 -7.66
CA ASN A 201 -17.73 -24.92 -6.37
C ASN A 201 -16.74 -24.61 -5.23
N ALA A 202 -17.05 -23.61 -4.41
CA ALA A 202 -16.20 -23.18 -3.30
C ALA A 202 -15.97 -24.25 -2.22
N SER A 203 -16.78 -25.33 -2.17
CA SER A 203 -16.57 -26.45 -1.25
C SER A 203 -15.51 -27.46 -1.69
N LEU A 204 -15.07 -27.40 -2.96
CA LEU A 204 -13.99 -28.22 -3.48
C LEU A 204 -12.63 -27.67 -3.01
N PRO A 205 -11.57 -28.51 -2.96
CA PRO A 205 -10.26 -28.06 -2.53
C PRO A 205 -9.72 -26.94 -3.43
N ALA A 206 -9.09 -25.95 -2.80
CA ALA A 206 -8.46 -24.83 -3.48
C ALA A 206 -7.43 -25.33 -4.52
N VAL A 207 -7.49 -24.74 -5.70
CA VAL A 207 -6.69 -25.11 -6.88
C VAL A 207 -5.58 -24.11 -7.11
N ARG A 208 -4.53 -24.50 -7.83
CA ARG A 208 -3.43 -23.59 -8.18
C ARG A 208 -3.93 -22.59 -9.22
N LEU A 209 -3.36 -21.39 -9.24
CA LEU A 209 -3.81 -20.31 -10.12
C LEU A 209 -3.94 -20.73 -11.60
N TRP A 210 -2.95 -21.38 -12.21
CA TRP A 210 -3.08 -21.78 -13.62
C TRP A 210 -4.10 -22.91 -13.83
N ASP A 211 -4.32 -23.79 -12.86
CA ASP A 211 -5.37 -24.82 -12.93
C ASP A 211 -6.74 -24.13 -12.90
N HIS A 212 -6.90 -23.10 -12.06
CA HIS A 212 -8.12 -22.29 -12.03
C HIS A 212 -8.39 -21.62 -13.38
N ILE A 213 -7.37 -21.03 -14.02
CA ILE A 213 -7.51 -20.39 -15.33
C ILE A 213 -7.92 -21.43 -16.38
N ASP A 214 -7.33 -22.63 -16.34
CA ASP A 214 -7.63 -23.70 -17.29
C ASP A 214 -9.06 -24.25 -17.12
N VAL A 215 -9.50 -24.48 -15.88
CA VAL A 215 -10.88 -24.92 -15.59
C VAL A 215 -11.90 -23.88 -16.06
N ARG A 216 -11.64 -22.58 -15.85
CA ARG A 216 -12.53 -21.51 -16.34
C ARG A 216 -12.56 -21.46 -17.87
N PHE A 217 -11.40 -21.61 -18.52
CA PHE A 217 -11.31 -21.69 -19.98
C PHE A 217 -12.11 -22.86 -20.55
N GLN A 218 -12.00 -24.05 -19.93
CA GLN A 218 -12.78 -25.22 -20.30
C GLN A 218 -14.30 -25.00 -20.10
N ALA A 219 -14.71 -24.34 -19.01
CA ALA A 219 -16.10 -24.00 -18.78
C ALA A 219 -16.68 -23.05 -19.86
N LEU A 220 -15.93 -22.02 -20.25
CA LEU A 220 -16.33 -21.12 -21.34
C LEU A 220 -16.41 -21.84 -22.69
N ARG A 221 -15.53 -22.81 -22.94
CA ARG A 221 -15.56 -23.63 -24.15
C ARG A 221 -16.77 -24.55 -24.20
N GLN A 222 -17.14 -25.13 -23.06
CA GLN A 222 -18.35 -25.94 -22.95
C GLN A 222 -19.62 -25.11 -23.14
N LEU A 223 -19.62 -23.87 -22.64
CA LEU A 223 -20.73 -22.93 -22.81
C LEU A 223 -20.89 -22.45 -24.25
N TYR A 224 -19.79 -22.30 -24.99
CA TYR A 224 -19.77 -21.83 -26.38
C TYR A 224 -18.96 -22.77 -27.30
N PRO A 225 -19.49 -23.95 -27.64
CA PRO A 225 -18.75 -24.97 -28.40
C PRO A 225 -18.42 -24.55 -29.84
N ASP A 226 -19.25 -23.69 -30.44
CA ASP A 226 -19.11 -23.25 -31.84
C ASP A 226 -18.13 -22.07 -32.01
N LEU A 227 -17.53 -21.58 -30.92
CA LEU A 227 -16.64 -20.42 -30.93
C LEU A 227 -15.17 -20.82 -30.77
N VAL A 228 -14.32 -20.13 -31.52
CA VAL A 228 -12.86 -20.21 -31.35
C VAL A 228 -12.46 -19.29 -30.20
N LEU A 229 -11.93 -19.87 -29.13
CA LEU A 229 -11.48 -19.12 -27.96
C LEU A 229 -10.04 -18.64 -28.09
N ASP A 230 -9.84 -17.37 -27.78
CA ASP A 230 -8.54 -16.72 -27.67
C ASP A 230 -8.34 -16.27 -26.22
N VAL A 231 -7.11 -16.45 -25.69
CA VAL A 231 -6.75 -15.99 -24.35
C VAL A 231 -5.55 -15.05 -24.43
N VAL A 232 -5.65 -13.92 -23.74
CA VAL A 232 -4.54 -13.00 -23.48
C VAL A 232 -4.33 -12.96 -21.98
N LEU A 233 -3.08 -13.21 -21.56
CA LEU A 233 -2.68 -13.26 -20.18
C LEU A 233 -1.66 -12.16 -19.92
N LEU A 234 -1.98 -11.26 -19.02
CA LEU A 234 -1.06 -10.23 -18.54
C LEU A 234 -0.68 -10.54 -17.10
N SER A 235 0.63 -10.67 -16.84
CA SER A 235 1.17 -10.84 -15.49
C SER A 235 1.97 -9.59 -15.11
N SER A 236 1.60 -8.99 -13.99
CA SER A 236 2.22 -7.81 -13.37
C SER A 236 2.87 -8.23 -12.05
N GLN A 237 4.06 -7.68 -11.79
CA GLN A 237 4.84 -7.94 -10.58
C GLN A 237 5.38 -6.62 -10.03
N ARG A 238 5.16 -6.38 -8.74
CA ARG A 238 5.80 -5.30 -7.98
C ARG A 238 6.74 -5.91 -6.96
N LEU A 239 8.03 -5.66 -7.11
CA LEU A 239 9.02 -6.00 -6.11
C LEU A 239 9.35 -4.77 -5.29
N SER A 240 9.31 -4.92 -3.98
CA SER A 240 9.86 -3.94 -3.04
C SER A 240 10.75 -4.66 -2.05
N ALA A 241 11.92 -4.11 -1.79
CA ALA A 241 12.87 -4.66 -0.84
C ALA A 241 13.27 -3.57 0.13
N THR A 242 13.51 -3.97 1.38
CA THR A 242 13.86 -3.03 2.44
C THR A 242 14.97 -3.61 3.28
N THR A 243 15.95 -2.77 3.56
CA THR A 243 16.79 -2.91 4.74
C THR A 243 16.07 -2.14 5.84
N GLY A 244 15.70 -2.79 6.94
CA GLY A 244 15.19 -2.06 8.11
C GLY A 244 16.22 -1.02 8.59
N VAL A 245 15.85 -0.18 9.57
CA VAL A 245 16.81 0.77 10.16
C VAL A 245 18.05 0.06 10.71
N LEU A 246 17.87 -1.18 11.16
CA LEU A 246 18.96 -2.10 11.39
C LEU A 246 19.15 -2.99 10.16
N GLN A 247 20.39 -3.08 9.66
CA GLN A 247 20.77 -4.00 8.57
C GLN A 247 20.41 -5.47 8.86
N SER A 248 20.16 -5.82 10.12
CA SER A 248 19.82 -7.17 10.56
C SER A 248 18.34 -7.53 10.40
N THR A 249 17.45 -6.58 10.16
CA THR A 249 16.04 -6.85 9.83
C THR A 249 15.80 -6.58 8.35
N TYR A 250 15.17 -7.54 7.66
CA TYR A 250 14.82 -7.38 6.26
C TYR A 250 13.35 -7.69 6.03
N TYR A 251 12.83 -7.05 4.98
CA TYR A 251 11.50 -7.29 4.49
C TYR A 251 11.52 -7.23 2.96
N ASN A 252 11.12 -8.33 2.35
CA ASN A 252 10.90 -8.41 0.92
C ASN A 252 9.42 -8.57 0.66
N TYR A 253 8.91 -7.71 -0.21
CA TYR A 253 7.54 -7.68 -0.64
C TYR A 253 7.45 -7.97 -2.12
N GLU A 254 6.46 -8.80 -2.47
CA GLU A 254 6.14 -9.15 -3.83
C GLU A 254 4.63 -9.09 -4.02
N ALA A 255 4.16 -8.11 -4.80
CA ALA A 255 2.79 -8.10 -5.31
C ALA A 255 2.78 -8.83 -6.66
N LEU A 256 1.86 -9.77 -6.83
CA LEU A 256 1.59 -10.42 -8.10
C LEU A 256 0.14 -10.22 -8.50
N GLU A 257 -0.02 -9.88 -9.76
CA GLU A 257 -1.29 -9.52 -10.35
C GLU A 257 -1.40 -10.21 -11.71
N VAL A 258 -2.58 -10.75 -12.00
CA VAL A 258 -2.83 -11.44 -13.26
C VAL A 258 -4.17 -10.98 -13.82
N VAL A 259 -4.17 -10.53 -15.07
CA VAL A 259 -5.37 -10.24 -15.85
C VAL A 259 -5.47 -11.28 -16.95
N VAL A 260 -6.62 -11.95 -17.01
CA VAL A 260 -6.96 -12.95 -18.02
C VAL A 260 -8.12 -12.41 -18.83
N LEU A 261 -7.87 -12.15 -20.11
CA LEU A 261 -8.91 -11.80 -21.06
C LEU A 261 -9.17 -13.00 -21.96
N THR A 262 -10.41 -13.50 -21.97
CA THR A 262 -10.85 -14.57 -22.85
C THR A 262 -11.86 -14.04 -23.85
N ARG A 263 -11.67 -14.35 -25.14
CA ARG A 263 -12.52 -13.88 -26.22
C ARG A 263 -13.00 -15.05 -27.06
N GLY A 264 -14.32 -15.14 -27.28
CA GLY A 264 -14.90 -16.08 -28.23
C GLY A 264 -15.15 -15.43 -29.58
N ARG A 265 -14.62 -16.03 -30.65
CA ARG A 265 -14.80 -15.58 -32.03
C ARG A 265 -15.56 -16.61 -32.86
N ARG A 266 -16.43 -16.12 -33.74
CA ARG A 266 -17.03 -16.91 -34.81
C ARG A 266 -16.31 -16.60 -36.11
N CYS A 267 -15.62 -17.60 -36.66
CA CYS A 267 -14.93 -17.49 -37.93
C CYS A 267 -15.78 -18.17 -39.00
N VAL A 268 -16.05 -17.46 -40.09
CA VAL A 268 -16.72 -18.01 -41.27
C VAL A 268 -15.69 -18.08 -42.38
N ASP A 269 -15.51 -19.26 -42.94
CA ASP A 269 -14.70 -19.45 -44.13
C ASP A 269 -15.49 -18.90 -45.32
N THR A 270 -14.92 -17.92 -46.02
CA THR A 270 -15.54 -17.33 -47.20
C THR A 270 -15.34 -18.23 -48.41
N ASP A 271 -15.98 -19.40 -48.38
CA ASP A 271 -16.12 -20.25 -49.56
C ASP A 271 -17.34 -19.80 -50.34
N THR A 272 -17.17 -18.94 -51.35
CA THR A 272 -18.03 -18.96 -52.55
C THR A 272 -17.49 -18.09 -53.68
N ALA A 273 -17.35 -18.73 -54.84
CA ALA A 273 -17.19 -18.19 -56.19
C ALA A 273 -15.80 -17.73 -56.64
N THR A 274 -14.93 -18.68 -57.00
CA THR A 274 -14.79 -19.14 -58.40
C THR A 274 -13.61 -20.10 -58.51
N ASN A 275 -13.81 -21.15 -59.32
CA ASN A 275 -12.78 -22.10 -59.71
C ASN A 275 -11.50 -21.37 -60.17
N SER A 276 -10.48 -21.32 -59.33
CA SER A 276 -9.10 -21.18 -59.79
C SER A 276 -8.14 -21.70 -58.72
N SER A 277 -7.36 -22.68 -59.15
CA SER A 277 -6.22 -23.26 -58.48
C SER A 277 -5.18 -22.19 -58.15
N SER A 278 -5.30 -21.56 -56.98
CA SER A 278 -4.22 -20.78 -56.39
C SER A 278 -4.12 -21.09 -54.90
N GLU A 279 -2.98 -21.64 -54.50
CA GLU A 279 -2.58 -21.84 -53.11
C GLU A 279 -2.36 -20.47 -52.44
N GLN A 280 -3.44 -19.85 -51.99
CA GLN A 280 -3.38 -18.70 -51.09
C GLN A 280 -4.35 -18.93 -49.94
N PRO A 281 -3.93 -18.72 -48.68
CA PRO A 281 -4.74 -19.05 -47.52
C PRO A 281 -6.02 -18.22 -47.55
N THR A 282 -7.17 -18.91 -47.49
CA THR A 282 -8.51 -18.35 -47.43
C THR A 282 -8.60 -17.36 -46.27
N ALA A 283 -9.07 -16.13 -46.55
CA ALA A 283 -9.25 -15.12 -45.53
C ALA A 283 -10.51 -15.44 -44.70
N SER A 284 -10.35 -16.21 -43.62
CA SER A 284 -11.43 -16.45 -42.66
C SER A 284 -11.81 -15.12 -41.98
N THR A 285 -13.08 -14.73 -42.13
CA THR A 285 -13.58 -13.51 -41.48
C THR A 285 -14.07 -13.89 -40.09
N CYS A 286 -13.29 -13.52 -39.07
CA CYS A 286 -13.63 -13.79 -37.67
C CYS A 286 -14.27 -12.58 -37.01
N THR A 287 -15.45 -12.76 -36.42
CA THR A 287 -16.15 -11.75 -35.63
C THR A 287 -16.16 -12.14 -34.15
N THR A 288 -15.94 -11.18 -33.28
CA THR A 288 -15.97 -11.40 -31.82
C THR A 288 -17.40 -11.45 -31.31
N PHE A 289 -17.74 -12.49 -30.54
CA PHE A 289 -19.06 -12.70 -29.96
C PHE A 289 -19.10 -12.31 -28.47
N PHE A 290 -18.10 -12.73 -27.69
CA PHE A 290 -18.00 -12.41 -26.27
C PHE A 290 -16.57 -12.08 -25.83
N ILE A 291 -16.46 -11.34 -24.73
CA ILE A 291 -15.22 -11.06 -24.01
C ILE A 291 -15.46 -11.24 -22.50
N ASP A 292 -14.55 -11.94 -21.83
CA ASP A 292 -14.52 -12.19 -20.40
C ASP A 292 -13.23 -11.58 -19.80
N ASP A 293 -13.36 -10.61 -18.89
CA ASP A 293 -12.25 -10.05 -18.09
C ASP A 293 -12.29 -10.62 -16.67
N TYR A 294 -11.27 -11.41 -16.33
CA TYR A 294 -11.09 -12.03 -15.02
C TYR A 294 -9.73 -11.71 -14.43
N ARG A 295 -9.69 -11.44 -13.11
CA ARG A 295 -8.50 -10.91 -12.45
C ARG A 295 -8.14 -11.65 -11.18
N TYR A 296 -6.84 -11.65 -10.90
CA TYR A 296 -6.25 -12.28 -9.73
C TYR A 296 -5.21 -11.39 -9.07
N GLU A 297 -5.22 -11.36 -7.74
CA GLU A 297 -4.30 -10.56 -6.94
C GLU A 297 -3.76 -11.35 -5.74
N SER A 298 -2.46 -11.21 -5.47
CA SER A 298 -1.85 -11.73 -4.26
C SER A 298 -0.59 -10.95 -3.89
N ASP A 299 -0.48 -10.60 -2.61
CA ASP A 299 0.74 -10.03 -2.06
C ASP A 299 1.43 -11.01 -1.12
N ARG A 300 2.74 -11.05 -1.21
CA ARG A 300 3.61 -11.89 -0.40
C ARG A 300 4.63 -11.07 0.32
N VAL A 301 4.96 -11.58 1.50
CA VAL A 301 5.93 -10.99 2.42
C VAL A 301 6.90 -12.05 2.85
N GLN A 302 8.19 -11.73 2.78
CA GLN A 302 9.26 -12.50 3.39
C GLN A 302 9.92 -11.65 4.46
N THR A 303 10.04 -12.18 5.68
CA THR A 303 10.63 -11.45 6.80
C THR A 303 11.32 -12.40 7.78
N ASN A 304 12.31 -11.86 8.51
CA ASN A 304 12.96 -12.51 9.65
C ASN A 304 12.44 -12.01 11.01
N LEU A 305 11.31 -11.30 11.05
CA LEU A 305 10.74 -10.75 12.28
C LEU A 305 10.46 -11.81 13.35
N VAL A 306 10.09 -13.03 12.94
CA VAL A 306 9.80 -14.14 13.86
C VAL A 306 11.00 -14.42 14.77
N ASP A 307 12.21 -14.28 14.24
CA ASP A 307 13.45 -14.48 14.98
C ASP A 307 13.69 -13.35 16.00
N TRP A 308 13.20 -12.14 15.72
CA TRP A 308 13.33 -10.96 16.60
C TRP A 308 12.21 -10.81 17.63
N TYR A 309 11.16 -11.64 17.55
CA TYR A 309 9.97 -11.51 18.40
C TYR A 309 10.30 -11.48 19.89
N ALA A 310 11.16 -12.40 20.36
CA ALA A 310 11.53 -12.48 21.77
C ALA A 310 12.24 -11.21 22.26
N THR A 311 13.14 -10.66 21.44
CA THR A 311 13.87 -9.42 21.74
C THR A 311 12.92 -8.23 21.81
N ILE A 312 12.02 -8.10 20.83
CA ILE A 312 11.02 -7.03 20.81
C ILE A 312 10.07 -7.14 22.01
N ALA A 313 9.64 -8.36 22.35
CA ALA A 313 8.78 -8.63 23.49
C ALA A 313 9.47 -8.26 24.82
N LEU A 314 10.76 -8.58 24.97
CA LEU A 314 11.54 -8.25 26.16
C LEU A 314 11.75 -6.74 26.31
N LEU A 315 12.09 -6.03 25.22
CA LEU A 315 12.23 -4.57 25.23
C LEU A 315 10.93 -3.88 25.64
N ARG A 316 9.80 -4.30 25.06
CA ARG A 316 8.48 -3.74 25.38
C ARG A 316 8.01 -4.13 26.77
N GLY A 317 8.09 -5.40 27.11
CA GLY A 317 7.68 -5.92 28.42
C GLY A 317 8.48 -5.28 29.56
N GLY A 318 9.80 -5.15 29.39
CA GLY A 318 10.68 -4.48 30.33
C GLY A 318 10.33 -2.99 30.50
N ALA A 319 10.14 -2.27 29.39
CA ALA A 319 9.73 -0.87 29.44
C ALA A 319 8.33 -0.68 30.09
N GLN A 320 7.39 -1.58 29.81
CA GLN A 320 6.06 -1.59 30.46
C GLN A 320 6.17 -1.86 31.95
N ALA A 321 6.93 -2.88 32.35
CA ALA A 321 7.13 -3.23 33.75
C ALA A 321 7.74 -2.06 34.53
N TYR A 322 8.74 -1.37 33.96
CA TYR A 322 9.32 -0.16 34.55
C TYR A 322 8.28 0.93 34.79
N VAL A 323 7.42 1.21 33.80
CA VAL A 323 6.35 2.22 33.93
C VAL A 323 5.34 1.84 35.01
N TRP A 324 4.95 0.56 35.09
CA TRP A 324 4.05 0.07 36.13
C TRP A 324 4.64 0.20 37.53
N VAL A 325 5.91 -0.17 37.72
CA VAL A 325 6.61 0.01 39.00
C VAL A 325 6.64 1.49 39.39
N ARG A 326 6.93 2.38 38.44
CA ARG A 326 6.93 3.82 38.68
C ARG A 326 5.55 4.37 39.05
N LEU A 327 4.49 3.87 38.41
CA LEU A 327 3.11 4.24 38.74
C LEU A 327 2.75 3.76 40.16
N LEU A 328 3.11 2.54 40.54
CA LEU A 328 2.90 2.02 41.89
C LEU A 328 3.64 2.85 42.95
N LEU A 329 4.90 3.22 42.69
CA LEU A 329 5.67 4.10 43.55
C LEU A 329 5.05 5.51 43.65
N LEU A 330 4.49 6.02 42.56
CA LEU A 330 3.78 7.30 42.56
C LEU A 330 2.50 7.24 43.41
N VAL A 331 1.71 6.18 43.27
CA VAL A 331 0.52 5.94 44.10
C VAL A 331 0.91 5.84 45.57
N HIS A 332 1.99 5.13 45.88
CA HIS A 332 2.51 5.02 47.24
C HIS A 332 2.98 6.39 47.78
N GLY A 333 3.70 7.18 46.98
CA GLY A 333 4.12 8.53 47.36
C GLY A 333 2.93 9.47 47.60
N ALA A 334 1.92 9.43 46.72
CA ALA A 334 0.68 10.21 46.88
C ALA A 334 -0.07 9.80 48.16
N TYR A 335 -0.10 8.50 48.47
CA TYR A 335 -0.69 7.98 49.70
C TYR A 335 0.03 8.51 50.94
N VAL A 336 1.38 8.45 50.99
CA VAL A 336 2.17 8.97 52.11
C VAL A 336 1.92 10.47 52.33
N VAL A 337 1.85 11.25 51.26
CA VAL A 337 1.54 12.70 51.33
C VAL A 337 0.11 12.93 51.82
N ALA A 338 -0.87 12.16 51.34
CA ALA A 338 -2.26 12.27 51.80
C ALA A 338 -2.42 11.92 53.29
N VAL A 339 -1.67 10.93 53.78
CA VAL A 339 -1.61 10.58 55.21
C VAL A 339 -1.02 11.73 56.04
N ALA A 340 0.09 12.33 55.58
CA ALA A 340 0.76 13.43 56.28
C ALA A 340 -0.04 14.74 56.26
N GLY A 341 -0.80 15.00 55.19
CA GLY A 341 -1.58 16.23 54.98
C GLY A 341 -3.00 16.22 55.56
N LYS A 342 -3.38 15.18 56.32
CA LYS A 342 -4.75 14.97 56.81
C LYS A 342 -5.20 16.09 57.76
N ARG A 343 -5.92 17.08 57.24
CA ARG A 343 -6.55 18.18 58.01
C ARG A 343 -8.09 18.21 57.95
N THR A 344 -8.73 17.40 57.12
CA THR A 344 -10.19 17.43 56.86
C THR A 344 -10.84 16.04 56.82
N SER A 345 -12.17 16.00 57.00
CA SER A 345 -13.05 14.82 56.99
C SER A 345 -13.27 14.20 55.59
N GLU A 346 -12.24 14.22 54.73
CA GLU A 346 -12.30 13.55 53.43
C GLU A 346 -11.69 12.15 53.52
N SER A 347 -12.16 11.24 52.66
CA SER A 347 -11.61 9.88 52.60
C SER A 347 -10.16 9.93 52.10
N LEU A 348 -9.26 9.20 52.76
CA LEU A 348 -7.83 9.14 52.42
C LEU A 348 -7.60 8.71 50.96
N LEU A 349 -8.46 7.83 50.45
CA LEU A 349 -8.43 7.37 49.07
C LEU A 349 -8.77 8.51 48.09
N THR A 350 -9.76 9.34 48.44
CA THR A 350 -10.16 10.50 47.63
C THR A 350 -9.02 11.51 47.52
N THR A 351 -8.38 11.87 48.63
CA THR A 351 -7.25 12.82 48.63
C THR A 351 -6.04 12.25 47.86
N THR A 352 -5.75 10.95 48.03
CA THR A 352 -4.68 10.26 47.28
C THR A 352 -4.94 10.29 45.76
N MET A 353 -6.17 9.97 45.34
CA MET A 353 -6.56 9.99 43.93
C MET A 353 -6.55 11.42 43.36
N LEU A 354 -6.96 12.43 44.13
CA LEU A 354 -6.88 13.83 43.70
C LEU A 354 -5.44 14.28 43.47
N ILE A 355 -4.50 13.87 44.32
CA ILE A 355 -3.06 14.15 44.12
C ILE A 355 -2.58 13.43 42.86
N LEU A 356 -2.94 12.15 42.68
CA LEU A 356 -2.53 11.37 41.52
C LEU A 356 -3.02 11.98 40.20
N VAL A 357 -4.29 12.40 40.12
CA VAL A 357 -4.90 13.01 38.92
C VAL A 357 -4.29 14.39 38.60
N LYS A 358 -3.78 15.12 39.60
CA LYS A 358 -3.07 16.39 39.37
C LYS A 358 -1.70 16.20 38.71
N ILE A 359 -1.09 15.03 38.85
CA ILE A 359 0.21 14.74 38.26
C ILE A 359 -0.02 14.30 36.80
N PRO A 360 0.49 15.04 35.81
CA PRO A 360 0.31 14.65 34.41
C PRO A 360 0.96 13.28 34.17
N PHE A 361 0.19 12.35 33.59
CA PHE A 361 0.66 10.99 33.31
C PHE A 361 1.87 10.97 32.38
N GLU A 362 2.00 11.99 31.52
CA GLU A 362 3.14 12.20 30.61
C GLU A 362 4.46 12.34 31.37
N VAL A 363 4.43 12.90 32.59
CA VAL A 363 5.62 12.99 33.44
C VAL A 363 6.04 11.61 33.92
N VAL A 364 5.11 10.69 34.17
CA VAL A 364 5.44 9.33 34.60
C VAL A 364 6.05 8.53 33.45
N VAL A 365 5.48 8.66 32.26
CA VAL A 365 5.85 7.85 31.09
C VAL A 365 7.06 8.39 30.34
N TYR A 366 7.08 9.68 30.00
CA TYR A 366 8.07 10.23 29.07
C TYR A 366 9.32 10.82 29.75
N SER A 367 9.30 11.05 31.07
CA SER A 367 10.46 11.68 31.73
C SER A 367 11.65 10.75 31.97
N SER A 368 11.48 9.43 31.84
CA SER A 368 12.59 8.49 31.95
C SER A 368 13.05 8.06 30.56
N LEU A 369 14.33 8.25 30.28
CA LEU A 369 14.92 7.89 28.99
C LEU A 369 15.00 6.37 28.81
N LEU A 370 15.07 5.59 29.89
CA LEU A 370 15.20 4.13 29.83
C LEU A 370 14.00 3.43 29.16
N PRO A 371 12.74 3.61 29.60
CA PRO A 371 11.60 3.01 28.91
C PRO A 371 11.42 3.60 27.51
N VAL A 372 11.67 4.91 27.32
CA VAL A 372 11.55 5.57 26.00
C VAL A 372 12.53 4.96 24.99
N THR A 373 13.80 4.80 25.36
CA THR A 373 14.82 4.18 24.50
C THR A 373 14.50 2.72 24.23
N GLY A 374 14.05 1.95 25.23
CA GLY A 374 13.59 0.58 25.05
C GLY A 374 12.45 0.46 24.03
N TYR A 375 11.45 1.35 24.10
CA TYR A 375 10.37 1.40 23.11
C TYR A 375 10.83 1.87 21.73
N VAL A 376 11.77 2.81 21.65
CA VAL A 376 12.32 3.26 20.37
C VAL A 376 13.12 2.16 19.70
N ILE A 377 13.97 1.43 20.43
CA ILE A 377 14.70 0.28 19.87
C ILE A 377 13.71 -0.80 19.40
N ALA A 378 12.68 -1.08 20.20
CA ALA A 378 11.62 -2.01 19.80
C ALA A 378 10.89 -1.54 18.53
N LEU A 379 10.59 -0.24 18.43
CA LEU A 379 9.98 0.38 17.25
C LEU A 379 10.89 0.30 16.03
N LEU A 380 12.20 0.52 16.18
CA LEU A 380 13.16 0.41 15.08
C LEU A 380 13.22 -1.03 14.54
N LEU A 381 13.16 -2.02 15.43
CA LEU A 381 13.15 -3.43 15.08
C LEU A 381 11.86 -3.89 14.39
N ASP A 382 10.69 -3.34 14.75
CA ASP A 382 9.39 -3.76 14.21
C ASP A 382 8.67 -2.73 13.33
N SER A 383 9.34 -1.63 12.99
CA SER A 383 8.80 -0.56 12.12
C SER A 383 8.32 -1.09 10.77
N SER A 384 9.11 -1.94 10.12
CA SER A 384 8.74 -2.61 8.87
C SER A 384 7.45 -3.41 9.02
N PHE A 385 7.26 -4.08 10.16
CA PHE A 385 6.01 -4.81 10.46
C PHE A 385 4.83 -3.90 10.72
N MET A 386 5.03 -2.80 11.44
CA MET A 386 4.01 -1.80 11.70
C MET A 386 3.38 -1.34 10.37
N ASP A 387 4.22 -0.97 9.41
CA ASP A 387 3.76 -0.47 8.12
C ASP A 387 3.11 -1.55 7.27
N ILE A 388 3.59 -2.80 7.28
CA ILE A 388 2.93 -3.94 6.63
C ILE A 388 1.53 -4.15 7.19
N PHE A 389 1.43 -4.16 8.53
CA PHE A 389 0.19 -4.39 9.22
C PHE A 389 -0.81 -3.29 8.86
N LEU A 390 -0.39 -2.03 8.95
CA LEU A 390 -1.20 -0.89 8.53
C LEU A 390 -1.55 -0.99 7.04
N ASP A 391 -0.57 -1.22 6.18
CA ASP A 391 -0.78 -1.28 4.74
C ASP A 391 -1.73 -2.42 4.35
N SER A 392 -1.68 -3.58 5.03
CA SER A 392 -2.63 -4.70 4.86
C SER A 392 -4.02 -4.39 5.39
N PHE A 393 -4.13 -3.71 6.53
CA PHE A 393 -5.40 -3.33 7.13
C PHE A 393 -6.17 -2.33 6.24
N TRP A 394 -5.43 -1.43 5.58
CA TRP A 394 -5.97 -0.42 4.67
C TRP A 394 -6.03 -0.89 3.20
N ALA A 395 -5.53 -2.10 2.88
CA ALA A 395 -5.62 -2.69 1.56
C ALA A 395 -7.03 -3.21 1.29
N THR A 396 -7.60 -2.87 0.14
CA THR A 396 -8.98 -3.25 -0.20
C THR A 396 -9.14 -3.55 -1.68
N VAL A 397 -9.82 -4.66 -1.97
CA VAL A 397 -10.26 -5.02 -3.32
C VAL A 397 -11.40 -4.09 -3.71
N GLY A 398 -11.29 -3.40 -4.86
CA GLY A 398 -12.31 -2.47 -5.34
C GLY A 398 -12.37 -1.13 -4.59
N GLY A 399 -11.44 -0.84 -3.68
CA GLY A 399 -11.23 0.51 -3.13
C GLY A 399 -12.09 0.92 -1.93
N SER A 400 -13.09 0.13 -1.51
CA SER A 400 -13.93 0.44 -0.34
C SER A 400 -13.44 -0.27 0.92
N ILE A 401 -13.45 0.42 2.07
CA ILE A 401 -13.04 -0.14 3.36
C ILE A 401 -14.26 -0.25 4.27
N ASN A 402 -14.55 -1.44 4.78
CA ASN A 402 -15.52 -1.63 5.86
C ASN A 402 -14.75 -1.79 7.17
N ILE A 403 -14.78 -0.77 8.03
CA ILE A 403 -13.94 -0.68 9.22
C ILE A 403 -14.76 -1.03 10.46
N GLY A 404 -14.49 -2.17 11.07
CA GLY A 404 -14.97 -2.49 12.41
C GLY A 404 -14.23 -1.67 13.48
N LEU A 405 -14.95 -1.23 14.53
CA LEU A 405 -14.40 -0.40 15.60
C LEU A 405 -13.17 -1.02 16.28
N VAL A 406 -13.22 -2.31 16.62
CA VAL A 406 -12.11 -3.00 17.31
C VAL A 406 -10.86 -3.05 16.44
N SER A 407 -11.02 -3.36 15.15
CA SER A 407 -9.90 -3.41 14.22
C SER A 407 -9.31 -2.02 13.97
N PHE A 408 -10.15 -0.99 13.92
CA PHE A 408 -9.71 0.41 13.87
C PHE A 408 -8.89 0.81 15.10
N LEU A 409 -9.37 0.50 16.31
CA LEU A 409 -8.66 0.78 17.55
C LEU A 409 -7.29 0.07 17.59
N ARG A 410 -7.23 -1.18 17.11
CA ARG A 410 -5.98 -1.93 17.00
C ARG A 410 -5.00 -1.28 16.02
N SER A 411 -5.47 -0.88 14.84
CA SER A 411 -4.67 -0.15 13.84
C SER A 411 -4.15 1.17 14.41
N THR A 412 -5.02 1.93 15.09
CA THR A 412 -4.70 3.22 15.71
C THR A 412 -3.62 3.06 16.78
N ALA A 413 -3.77 2.07 17.67
CA ALA A 413 -2.79 1.79 18.71
C ALA A 413 -1.41 1.39 18.16
N VAL A 414 -1.38 0.69 17.03
CA VAL A 414 -0.13 0.34 16.33
C VAL A 414 0.51 1.59 15.72
N GLN A 415 -0.27 2.45 15.08
CA GLN A 415 0.24 3.65 14.45
C GLN A 415 0.76 4.70 15.45
N MET A 416 0.10 4.83 16.61
CA MET A 416 0.50 5.72 17.71
C MET A 416 1.84 5.35 18.37
N ARG A 417 2.48 4.24 17.98
CA ARG A 417 3.80 3.86 18.52
C ARG A 417 4.91 4.84 18.12
N ASN A 418 4.69 5.65 17.09
CA ASN A 418 5.58 6.76 16.75
C ASN A 418 5.73 7.82 17.86
N VAL A 419 4.83 7.85 18.85
CA VAL A 419 4.94 8.70 20.05
C VAL A 419 6.25 8.52 20.80
N TRP A 420 6.81 7.30 20.82
CA TRP A 420 8.07 7.01 21.50
C TRP A 420 9.26 7.66 20.80
N LEU A 421 9.25 7.66 19.47
CA LEU A 421 10.25 8.37 18.68
C LEU A 421 10.16 9.88 18.89
N LEU A 422 8.94 10.43 18.86
CA LEU A 422 8.73 11.85 19.11
C LEU A 422 9.20 12.26 20.52
N SER A 423 8.92 11.43 21.53
CA SER A 423 9.38 11.64 22.91
C SER A 423 10.91 11.66 23.01
N LEU A 424 11.60 10.73 22.32
CA LEU A 424 13.06 10.72 22.26
C LEU A 424 13.61 11.97 21.56
N LEU A 425 13.04 12.35 20.41
CA LEU A 425 13.46 13.54 19.66
C LEU A 425 13.30 14.81 20.49
N VAL A 426 12.17 14.98 21.19
CA VAL A 426 11.94 16.11 22.08
C VAL A 426 12.95 16.10 23.25
N SER A 427 13.22 14.94 23.83
CA SER A 427 14.21 14.81 24.92
C SER A 427 15.62 15.21 24.46
N LEU A 428 16.03 14.76 23.27
CA LEU A 428 17.31 15.13 22.66
C LEU A 428 17.37 16.61 22.28
N ALA A 429 16.28 17.18 21.75
CA ALA A 429 16.19 18.60 21.43
C ALA A 429 16.30 19.47 22.69
N VAL A 430 15.58 19.13 23.76
CA VAL A 430 15.68 19.82 25.06
C VAL A 430 17.08 19.70 25.63
N PHE A 431 17.72 18.52 25.54
CA PHE A 431 19.10 18.32 25.97
C PHE A 431 20.09 19.21 25.19
N GLY A 432 19.98 19.25 23.85
CA GLY A 432 20.81 20.08 23.00
C GLY A 432 20.64 21.58 23.27
N VAL A 433 19.40 22.03 23.42
CA VAL A 433 19.10 23.44 23.76
C VAL A 433 19.66 23.81 25.13
N ARG A 434 19.50 22.96 26.16
CA ARG A 434 20.08 23.20 27.49
C ARG A 434 21.59 23.37 27.43
N ARG A 435 22.29 22.44 26.77
CA ARG A 435 23.75 22.50 26.61
C ARG A 435 24.23 23.77 25.91
N SER A 436 23.45 24.30 24.95
CA SER A 436 23.80 25.54 24.25
C SER A 436 23.50 26.81 25.05
N ARG A 437 22.64 26.72 26.07
CA ARG A 437 21.99 27.87 26.73
C ARG A 437 22.41 28.06 28.19
N ASP A 438 23.29 27.20 28.72
CA ASP A 438 23.99 27.40 29.99
C ASP A 438 24.74 28.76 30.09
N TYR A 439 24.84 29.52 29.00
CA TYR A 439 25.41 30.88 28.95
C TYR A 439 24.41 32.04 29.12
N TRP A 440 23.10 31.84 28.98
CA TRP A 440 22.11 32.93 28.97
C TRP A 440 20.96 32.59 29.91
N GLY A 441 20.88 33.29 31.05
CA GLY A 441 20.00 33.04 32.21
C GLY A 441 18.47 33.10 31.99
N ASP A 442 17.98 32.79 30.79
CA ASP A 442 16.57 32.66 30.47
C ASP A 442 16.09 31.22 30.72
N GLY A 443 15.01 31.09 31.49
CA GLY A 443 14.43 29.83 31.97
C GLY A 443 14.32 28.67 30.98
N ILE A 444 14.17 27.45 31.52
CA ILE A 444 14.30 26.21 30.76
C ILE A 444 13.10 26.02 29.82
N PRO A 445 13.31 25.89 28.50
CA PRO A 445 12.24 25.56 27.57
C PRO A 445 11.76 24.12 27.82
N ALA A 446 10.45 23.97 27.94
CA ALA A 446 9.76 22.69 28.08
C ALA A 446 8.64 22.58 27.04
N VAL A 447 8.49 21.39 26.48
CA VAL A 447 7.36 21.02 25.61
C VAL A 447 6.31 20.35 26.48
N ARG A 448 5.04 20.78 26.40
CA ARG A 448 3.96 20.13 27.14
C ARG A 448 3.72 18.71 26.60
N GLY A 449 3.59 17.72 27.48
CA GLY A 449 3.43 16.32 27.10
C GLY A 449 2.24 16.04 26.18
N LEU A 450 1.14 16.79 26.33
CA LEU A 450 -0.03 16.69 25.44
C LEU A 450 0.28 17.02 23.98
N ALA A 451 1.28 17.86 23.69
CA ALA A 451 1.68 18.17 22.32
C ALA A 451 2.28 16.94 21.62
N ILE A 452 3.02 16.09 22.35
CA ILE A 452 3.59 14.85 21.86
C ILE A 452 2.47 13.87 21.50
N CYS A 453 1.53 13.66 22.43
CA CYS A 453 0.37 12.79 22.22
C CYS A 453 -0.53 13.30 21.08
N PHE A 454 -0.79 14.61 21.01
CA PHE A 454 -1.61 15.22 19.97
C PHE A 454 -0.99 15.05 18.58
N THR A 455 0.32 15.33 18.45
CA THR A 455 1.05 15.17 17.18
C THR A 455 1.00 13.71 16.71
N SER A 456 1.19 12.77 17.64
CA SER A 456 1.06 11.34 17.38
C SER A 456 -0.35 10.99 16.88
N THR A 457 -1.41 11.51 17.52
CA THR A 457 -2.81 11.24 17.16
C THR A 457 -3.16 11.72 15.76
N LEU A 458 -2.60 12.85 15.32
CA LEU A 458 -2.83 13.34 13.96
C LEU A 458 -2.38 12.35 12.88
N THR A 459 -1.38 11.51 13.17
CA THR A 459 -0.90 10.52 12.20
C THR A 459 -1.95 9.46 11.88
N VAL A 460 -2.89 9.19 12.79
CA VAL A 460 -3.97 8.19 12.65
C VAL A 460 -4.85 8.44 11.42
N PHE A 461 -5.01 9.70 11.02
CA PHE A 461 -5.79 10.05 9.83
C PHE A 461 -5.05 9.75 8.53
N GLY A 462 -3.72 9.61 8.57
CA GLY A 462 -2.92 9.49 7.36
C GLY A 462 -3.28 8.32 6.47
N PRO A 463 -3.43 7.10 6.99
CA PRO A 463 -3.75 5.95 6.18
C PRO A 463 -5.18 5.93 5.63
N TYR A 464 -6.03 6.89 6.02
CA TYR A 464 -7.39 6.96 5.51
C TYR A 464 -7.39 7.05 3.99
N LYS A 465 -8.19 6.19 3.38
CA LYS A 465 -8.27 6.01 1.92
C LYS A 465 -9.57 6.60 1.40
N LYS A 466 -9.47 7.26 0.25
CA LYS A 466 -10.64 7.68 -0.53
C LYS A 466 -10.35 7.46 -2.01
N THR A 467 -11.25 6.74 -2.68
CA THR A 467 -11.09 6.38 -4.10
C THR A 467 -10.93 7.57 -5.03
N THR A 468 -11.44 8.75 -4.65
CA THR A 468 -11.31 10.00 -5.42
C THR A 468 -9.89 10.55 -5.52
N TRP A 469 -8.99 10.17 -4.61
CA TRP A 469 -7.60 10.63 -4.62
C TRP A 469 -6.66 9.67 -5.34
N ARG A 470 -7.19 8.55 -5.83
CA ARG A 470 -6.40 7.49 -6.44
C ARG A 470 -5.75 7.98 -7.72
N ASP A 471 -4.42 7.93 -7.76
CA ASP A 471 -3.63 8.23 -8.95
C ASP A 471 -2.61 7.12 -9.19
N THR A 472 -2.71 6.52 -10.38
CA THR A 472 -1.81 5.47 -10.88
C THR A 472 -1.25 5.81 -12.27
N ASN A 473 -1.16 7.11 -12.60
CA ASN A 473 -0.67 7.56 -13.90
C ASN A 473 0.73 7.03 -14.20
N ILE A 474 0.94 6.55 -15.43
CA ILE A 474 2.22 6.01 -15.90
C ILE A 474 3.09 7.18 -16.34
N THR A 475 4.25 7.32 -15.71
CA THR A 475 5.22 8.39 -15.98
C THR A 475 6.32 7.92 -16.93
N ASP A 476 6.82 6.70 -16.75
CA ASP A 476 7.83 6.09 -17.59
C ASP A 476 7.37 4.70 -18.07
N LEU A 477 7.66 4.37 -19.32
CA LEU A 477 7.31 3.10 -19.96
C LEU A 477 8.41 2.69 -20.92
N PHE A 478 8.90 1.47 -20.81
CA PHE A 478 9.87 0.92 -21.77
C PHE A 478 9.75 -0.60 -21.93
N GLU A 479 10.05 -1.07 -23.13
CA GLU A 479 10.14 -2.48 -23.47
C GLU A 479 11.45 -3.08 -22.94
N ILE A 480 11.38 -4.30 -22.42
CA ILE A 480 12.53 -5.04 -21.87
C ILE A 480 12.88 -6.13 -22.89
N ALA A 481 14.16 -6.21 -23.26
CA ALA A 481 14.65 -7.24 -24.17
C ALA A 481 14.43 -8.67 -23.63
N ASP A 482 14.28 -9.62 -24.57
CA ASP A 482 14.14 -11.05 -24.26
C ASP A 482 15.49 -11.72 -23.90
N GLU A 483 16.60 -11.04 -24.16
CA GLU A 483 17.95 -11.49 -23.81
C GLU A 483 18.23 -11.28 -22.31
N GLY A 484 18.62 -12.36 -21.62
CA GLY A 484 18.73 -12.40 -20.16
C GLY A 484 17.54 -13.14 -19.56
N GLN A 485 17.66 -14.47 -19.46
CA GLN A 485 16.60 -15.37 -18.99
C GLN A 485 16.15 -15.17 -17.54
N VAL A 486 16.69 -14.19 -16.81
CA VAL A 486 16.37 -14.02 -15.40
C VAL A 486 16.28 -12.54 -15.07
N MET A 487 15.14 -12.16 -14.48
CA MET A 487 14.97 -10.93 -13.71
C MET A 487 15.95 -10.81 -12.53
N ASP A 488 16.89 -11.75 -12.38
CA ASP A 488 18.08 -11.59 -11.56
C ASP A 488 18.96 -10.46 -12.09
N ILE A 489 18.84 -10.02 -13.35
CA ILE A 489 19.50 -8.79 -13.84
C ILE A 489 19.03 -7.57 -13.02
N ILE A 490 17.77 -7.55 -12.58
CA ILE A 490 17.28 -6.51 -11.67
C ILE A 490 17.73 -6.82 -10.23
N ARG A 491 17.76 -8.08 -9.78
CA ARG A 491 18.32 -8.45 -8.44
C ARG A 491 19.81 -8.20 -8.30
N SER A 492 20.56 -8.11 -9.40
CA SER A 492 22.02 -8.10 -9.40
C SER A 492 22.67 -6.76 -9.78
N ASN A 493 21.93 -5.67 -10.08
CA ASN A 493 22.56 -4.36 -10.24
C ASN A 493 21.62 -3.14 -10.03
N PRO A 494 22.18 -1.98 -9.66
CA PRO A 494 22.02 -1.33 -8.36
C PRO A 494 20.63 -0.71 -8.17
N VAL A 495 20.21 -0.63 -6.89
CA VAL A 495 19.36 0.36 -6.17
C VAL A 495 18.29 1.18 -6.94
N GLY A 496 18.51 1.62 -8.18
CA GLY A 496 17.64 2.51 -8.95
C GLY A 496 16.40 1.89 -9.63
N HIS A 497 16.34 0.57 -9.82
CA HIS A 497 15.18 -0.12 -10.45
C HIS A 497 14.36 -0.97 -9.47
N TYR A 498 14.71 -0.93 -8.18
CA TYR A 498 13.91 -1.46 -7.10
C TYR A 498 13.09 -0.36 -6.45
N ASN A 499 11.87 -0.69 -6.03
CA ASN A 499 11.19 0.13 -5.04
C ASN A 499 11.89 -0.10 -3.71
N ILE A 500 12.96 0.67 -3.46
CA ILE A 500 13.65 0.66 -2.18
C ILE A 500 12.98 1.70 -1.32
N SER A 501 12.42 1.22 -0.23
CA SER A 501 11.86 2.04 0.81
C SER A 501 12.61 1.74 2.10
N ASN A 502 13.21 2.78 2.68
CA ASN A 502 13.60 2.72 4.08
C ASN A 502 12.30 2.92 4.86
N TYR A 503 11.53 1.85 5.10
CA TYR A 503 10.15 1.94 5.61
C TYR A 503 10.00 2.81 6.88
N PHE A 504 11.04 2.92 7.70
CA PHE A 504 11.05 3.86 8.84
C PHE A 504 10.93 5.34 8.46
N PHE A 505 11.21 5.71 7.20
CA PHE A 505 11.22 7.07 6.64
C PHE A 505 10.25 7.26 5.46
N ASP A 506 9.44 6.26 5.12
CA ASP A 506 8.54 6.34 3.97
C ASP A 506 7.22 6.99 4.40
N ASP A 507 6.08 6.34 4.16
CA ASP A 507 4.76 6.94 4.35
C ASP A 507 4.41 7.36 5.79
N SER A 508 4.77 6.55 6.80
CA SER A 508 4.39 6.80 8.21
C SER A 508 5.24 7.90 8.85
N ALA A 509 6.52 7.99 8.48
CA ALA A 509 7.41 9.05 8.94
C ALA A 509 7.25 10.34 8.17
N VAL A 510 6.98 10.29 6.86
CA VAL A 510 6.57 11.48 6.10
C VAL A 510 5.30 12.08 6.72
N MET A 511 4.34 11.24 7.12
CA MET A 511 3.16 11.70 7.84
C MET A 511 3.50 12.26 9.22
N LEU A 512 4.37 11.61 9.99
CA LEU A 512 4.82 12.12 11.29
C LEU A 512 5.50 13.49 11.14
N MET A 513 6.41 13.65 10.17
CA MET A 513 7.10 14.90 9.89
C MET A 513 6.11 15.98 9.43
N PHE A 514 5.13 15.63 8.60
CA PHE A 514 4.05 16.55 8.24
C PHE A 514 3.26 17.01 9.48
N CYS A 515 2.88 16.09 10.37
CA CYS A 515 2.18 16.41 11.60
C CYS A 515 3.02 17.28 12.55
N ILE A 516 4.32 17.00 12.70
CA ILE A 516 5.25 17.82 13.48
C ILE A 516 5.26 19.25 12.93
N ASN A 517 5.47 19.40 11.61
CA ASN A 517 5.49 20.71 10.97
C ASN A 517 4.16 21.44 11.14
N ALA A 518 3.03 20.75 10.97
CA ALA A 518 1.70 21.35 11.16
C ALA A 518 1.51 21.86 12.59
N VAL A 519 1.91 21.10 13.61
CA VAL A 519 1.82 21.51 15.02
C VAL A 519 2.74 22.69 15.32
N VAL A 520 3.97 22.70 14.77
CA VAL A 520 4.89 23.82 14.91
C VAL A 520 4.32 25.08 14.24
N TRP A 521 3.79 24.99 13.03
CA TRP A 521 3.16 26.12 12.34
C TRP A 521 1.92 26.65 13.07
N LEU A 522 1.09 25.76 13.63
CA LEU A 522 -0.04 26.16 14.48
C LEU A 522 0.45 26.92 15.72
N ALA A 523 1.54 26.46 16.35
CA ALA A 523 2.14 27.17 17.49
C ALA A 523 2.65 28.56 17.11
N VAL A 524 3.33 28.68 15.97
CA VAL A 524 3.85 29.95 15.45
C VAL A 524 2.70 30.90 15.09
N ALA A 525 1.70 30.41 14.35
CA ALA A 525 0.53 31.20 13.96
C ALA A 525 -0.25 31.70 15.19
N PHE A 526 -0.47 30.84 16.18
CA PHE A 526 -1.10 31.24 17.44
C PHE A 526 -0.30 32.34 18.16
N ASN A 527 1.03 32.23 18.19
CA ASN A 527 1.89 33.27 18.77
C ASN A 527 1.84 34.59 17.99
N ILE A 528 1.79 34.55 16.65
CA ILE A 528 1.66 35.74 15.79
C ILE A 528 0.29 36.41 16.00
N VAL A 529 -0.81 35.65 15.96
CA VAL A 529 -2.17 36.16 16.21
C VAL A 529 -2.25 36.78 17.60
N ARG A 530 -1.64 36.15 18.61
CA ARG A 530 -1.55 36.71 19.96
C ARG A 530 -0.75 37.99 20.00
N TYR A 531 0.40 38.06 19.33
CA TYR A 531 1.21 39.27 19.27
C TYR A 531 0.41 40.44 18.67
N LEU A 532 -0.29 40.20 17.56
CA LEU A 532 -1.17 41.16 16.90
C LEU A 532 -2.41 41.54 17.74
N ALA A 533 -3.01 40.57 18.45
CA ALA A 533 -4.15 40.80 19.34
C ALA A 533 -3.75 41.54 20.63
N SER A 534 -2.55 41.31 21.13
CA SER A 534 -2.00 42.00 22.31
C SER A 534 -1.70 43.48 22.06
N GLN A 535 -1.46 43.85 20.79
CA GLN A 535 -1.37 45.25 20.37
C GLN A 535 -2.73 45.95 20.35
N THR A 536 -3.85 45.21 20.32
CA THR A 536 -5.21 45.76 20.16
C THR A 536 -6.10 45.61 21.40
N SER A 537 -5.79 44.73 22.36
CA SER A 537 -6.52 44.64 23.64
C SER A 537 -5.74 43.93 24.76
N ARG A 538 -6.06 44.28 26.03
CA ARG A 538 -5.64 43.58 27.27
C ARG A 538 -6.26 42.17 27.30
N LEU A 539 -5.74 41.24 26.50
CA LEU A 539 -6.09 39.82 26.61
C LEU A 539 -5.17 39.14 27.62
N ASP A 540 -5.82 38.46 28.57
CA ASP A 540 -5.34 38.01 29.86
C ASP A 540 -4.21 36.96 29.81
N SER A 541 -3.46 36.88 30.91
CA SER A 541 -2.23 36.11 31.13
C SER A 541 -2.41 34.58 31.18
N ASP A 542 -3.64 34.06 31.10
CA ASP A 542 -3.96 32.66 31.42
C ASP A 542 -3.72 31.65 30.28
N SER A 543 -3.44 32.12 29.06
CA SER A 543 -3.14 31.24 27.90
C SER A 543 -1.65 31.01 27.66
N LYS A 544 -0.77 31.41 28.59
CA LYS A 544 0.69 31.21 28.48
C LYS A 544 1.04 29.71 28.39
N GLY A 545 1.46 29.28 27.20
CA GLY A 545 2.24 28.07 27.00
C GLY A 545 1.48 26.81 26.60
N LEU A 546 0.46 26.92 25.74
CA LEU A 546 -0.29 25.77 25.21
C LEU A 546 0.62 24.67 24.60
N ILE A 547 1.74 25.06 23.98
CA ILE A 547 2.67 24.14 23.29
C ILE A 547 4.10 24.23 23.86
N LEU A 548 4.62 25.44 24.05
CA LEU A 548 5.93 25.70 24.66
C LEU A 548 5.74 26.42 25.99
N SER A 549 6.27 25.87 27.07
CA SER A 549 6.31 26.53 28.38
C SER A 549 7.75 26.84 28.76
N SER A 550 8.01 28.06 29.23
CA SER A 550 9.26 28.39 29.93
C SER A 550 8.91 28.54 31.40
N THR A 551 9.54 27.72 32.25
CA THR A 551 9.38 27.82 33.71
C THR A 551 10.70 28.28 34.33
N PRO A 552 10.69 29.36 35.13
CA PRO A 552 11.89 29.83 35.82
C PRO A 552 12.26 28.97 37.05
N VAL A 553 11.39 28.03 37.46
CA VAL A 553 11.57 27.24 38.68
C VAL A 553 11.77 25.76 38.34
N MET A 554 12.94 25.23 38.63
CA MET A 554 13.17 23.79 38.72
C MET A 554 12.62 23.28 40.06
N PRO A 555 11.80 22.22 40.12
CA PRO A 555 11.51 21.55 41.38
C PRO A 555 12.81 21.05 41.99
N CYS A 556 13.08 21.36 43.26
CA CYS A 556 14.35 21.08 43.95
C CYS A 556 14.86 19.63 43.85
N GLY A 557 13.98 18.66 43.58
CA GLY A 557 14.37 17.27 43.32
C GLY A 557 15.20 17.08 42.04
N ALA A 558 14.98 17.88 40.99
CA ALA A 558 15.73 17.81 39.75
C ALA A 558 17.14 18.44 39.86
N HIS A 559 17.31 19.43 40.75
CA HIS A 559 18.59 20.09 40.97
C HIS A 559 19.61 19.16 41.65
N ARG A 560 19.17 18.32 42.59
CA ARG A 560 20.07 17.37 43.30
C ARG A 560 20.30 16.05 42.56
N LEU A 561 19.30 15.51 41.85
CA LEU A 561 19.42 14.20 41.17
C LEU A 561 20.25 14.22 39.88
N TRP A 562 20.47 15.39 39.28
CA TRP A 562 21.14 15.51 37.97
C TRP A 562 22.51 16.21 38.00
N ILE A 563 22.90 16.78 39.14
CA ILE A 563 24.23 17.41 39.32
C ILE A 563 25.28 16.40 39.82
N GLU A 564 24.88 15.29 40.47
CA GLU A 564 25.86 14.34 41.05
C GLU A 564 26.47 13.32 40.06
N ILE A 565 26.17 13.40 38.76
CA ILE A 565 26.93 12.65 37.73
C ILE A 565 27.84 13.63 36.99
N GLY A 566 28.79 14.20 37.73
CA GLY A 566 29.85 15.07 37.24
C GLY A 566 30.93 15.15 38.30
N PHE A 567 32.14 14.75 37.95
CA PHE A 567 33.32 14.60 38.80
C PHE A 567 33.53 15.69 39.87
N PRO A 568 34.11 15.34 41.04
CA PRO A 568 34.33 16.28 42.13
C PRO A 568 35.43 17.27 41.74
N ALA A 569 35.10 18.55 41.72
CA ALA A 569 36.08 19.63 41.74
C ALA A 569 35.84 20.50 42.96
N ASP A 570 36.85 20.46 43.83
CA ASP A 570 37.26 21.49 44.78
C ASP A 570 36.44 21.73 46.06
N ILE A 571 36.97 21.07 47.09
CA ILE A 571 37.07 21.51 48.48
C ILE A 571 37.34 23.02 48.56
N GLY A 572 36.42 23.75 49.20
CA GLY A 572 36.60 25.16 49.54
C GLY A 572 35.94 25.46 50.88
N TRP A 573 36.70 25.29 51.96
CA TRP A 573 36.35 25.78 53.29
C TRP A 573 36.14 27.30 53.26
N ARG A 574 35.04 27.78 53.87
CA ARG A 574 35.02 29.12 54.47
C ARG A 574 34.05 29.15 55.65
N HIS A 575 34.65 29.14 56.84
CA HIS A 575 34.06 29.72 58.06
C HIS A 575 33.83 31.22 57.81
N GLU A 576 32.73 31.77 58.32
CA GLU A 576 32.76 32.96 59.20
C GLU A 576 31.36 33.27 59.75
N THR A 577 31.34 33.29 61.10
CA THR A 577 30.40 33.87 62.08
C THR A 577 28.92 33.53 62.05
#